data_AF-A0A6M8ENS7-F1
#
_entry.id   AF-A0A6M8ENS7-F1
#
_cell.length_a   1.000
_cell.length_b   1.000
_cell.length_c   1.000
_cell.angle_alpha   90.00
_cell.angle_beta   90.00
_cell.angle_gamma   90.00
#
_symmetry.space_group_name_H-M   'P 1'
#
loop_
_entity.id
_entity.type
_entity.pdbx_description
1 polymer ?
#
loop_
_entity_poly.entity_id
_entity_poly.type
_entity_poly.pdbx_seq_one_letter_code
_entity_poly.pdbx_strand_id
1 'polypeptide(L)'
;MRYISNLNNKTVKELEKIVKNGSSLQLRQRAKSILLSNEGITVKEICKIFNKSTRTVYRWFDRFKEEQIENLSDEIGRGRKPALNENDIDKVKKLIETNSIKETCIALNKESKRVKKVSPQILKRYLKKYTI
;
A
#
# COMPACT_ATOMS: atom_id res chain seq x y z
N MET A 1 10.98 -13.82 24.59
CA MET A 1 9.88 -13.34 23.72
C MET A 1 10.08 -11.85 23.47
N ARG A 2 9.83 -11.35 22.25
CA ARG A 2 9.90 -9.91 21.95
C ARG A 2 8.62 -9.20 22.39
N TYR A 3 8.77 -8.06 23.03
CA TYR A 3 7.69 -7.15 23.42
C TYR A 3 8.00 -5.73 22.93
N ILE A 4 6.95 -4.93 22.80
CA ILE A 4 7.05 -3.47 22.84
C ILE A 4 6.73 -3.05 24.26
N SER A 5 7.68 -2.40 24.92
CA SER A 5 7.56 -1.94 26.30
C SER A 5 8.05 -0.49 26.39
N ASN A 6 7.69 0.18 27.48
CA ASN A 6 8.08 1.57 27.81
C ASN A 6 7.57 2.60 26.79
N LEU A 7 6.33 2.46 26.32
CA LEU A 7 5.70 3.51 25.51
C LEU A 7 5.43 4.76 26.35
N ASN A 8 5.68 5.94 25.77
CA ASN A 8 5.30 7.21 26.39
C ASN A 8 3.76 7.33 26.46
N ASN A 9 3.25 7.92 27.54
CA ASN A 9 1.83 8.24 27.71
C ASN A 9 1.22 8.98 26.51
N LYS A 10 1.99 9.85 25.85
CA LYS A 10 1.54 10.52 24.61
C LYS A 10 1.24 9.51 23.50
N THR A 11 2.18 8.60 23.26
CA THR A 11 2.09 7.54 22.25
C THR A 11 0.94 6.58 22.54
N VAL A 12 0.75 6.21 23.82
CA VAL A 12 -0.36 5.36 24.25
C VAL A 12 -1.72 6.00 23.92
N LYS A 13 -1.92 7.27 24.29
CA LYS A 13 -3.15 8.01 23.96
C LYS A 13 -3.43 8.09 22.46
N GLU A 14 -2.38 8.25 21.66
CA GLU A 14 -2.51 8.31 20.21
C GLU A 14 -2.87 6.95 19.60
N LEU A 15 -2.25 5.87 20.07
CA LEU A 15 -2.62 4.50 19.70
C LEU A 15 -4.07 4.18 20.09
N GLU A 16 -4.53 4.58 21.28
CA GLU A 16 -5.93 4.41 21.70
C GLU A 16 -6.89 5.16 20.78
N LYS A 17 -6.55 6.38 20.38
CA LYS A 17 -7.34 7.16 19.41
C LYS A 17 -7.40 6.44 18.05
N ILE A 18 -6.29 5.86 17.59
CA ILE A 18 -6.24 5.08 16.35
C ILE A 18 -7.08 3.80 16.48
N VAL A 19 -7.06 3.11 17.61
CA VAL A 19 -7.90 1.92 17.83
C VAL A 19 -9.38 2.26 17.72
N LYS A 20 -9.81 3.43 18.21
CA LYS A 20 -11.21 3.86 18.15
C LYS A 20 -11.61 4.37 16.76
N ASN A 21 -10.77 5.22 16.16
CA ASN A 21 -11.15 6.04 15.01
C ASN A 21 -10.37 5.73 13.73
N GLY A 22 -9.49 4.72 13.76
CA GLY A 22 -8.59 4.39 12.64
C GLY A 22 -9.37 4.04 11.37
N SER A 23 -8.89 4.56 10.23
CA SER A 23 -9.55 4.45 8.92
C SER A 23 -9.73 3.01 8.43
N SER A 24 -8.74 2.14 8.66
CA SER A 24 -8.79 0.74 8.24
C SER A 24 -8.77 -0.23 9.43
N LEU A 25 -9.38 -1.40 9.25
CA LEU A 25 -9.37 -2.46 10.27
C LEU A 25 -7.93 -2.88 10.61
N GLN A 26 -7.06 -2.95 9.60
CA GLN A 26 -5.66 -3.34 9.76
C GLN A 26 -4.90 -2.32 10.62
N LEU A 27 -5.15 -1.02 10.41
CA LEU A 27 -4.56 0.04 11.21
C LEU A 27 -4.98 -0.09 12.69
N ARG A 28 -6.28 -0.29 12.94
CA ARG A 28 -6.81 -0.49 14.30
C ARG A 28 -6.22 -1.73 14.97
N GLN A 29 -6.13 -2.85 14.25
CA GLN A 29 -5.56 -4.10 14.77
C GLN A 29 -4.06 -3.96 15.09
N ARG A 30 -3.29 -3.31 14.22
CA ARG A 30 -1.86 -3.03 14.46
C ARG A 30 -1.67 -2.17 15.70
N ALA A 31 -2.39 -1.06 15.80
CA ALA A 31 -2.34 -0.19 16.98
C ALA A 31 -2.73 -0.94 18.27
N LYS A 32 -3.82 -1.73 18.23
CA LYS A 32 -4.24 -2.53 19.39
C LYS A 32 -3.21 -3.60 19.76
N SER A 33 -2.55 -4.23 18.78
CA SER A 33 -1.50 -5.22 19.04
C SER A 33 -0.29 -4.64 19.80
N ILE A 34 0.04 -3.36 19.54
CA ILE A 34 1.14 -2.66 20.21
C ILE A 34 0.76 -2.33 21.65
N LEU A 35 -0.47 -1.82 21.86
CA LEU A 35 -1.00 -1.58 23.21
C LEU A 35 -1.00 -2.86 24.05
N LEU A 36 -1.53 -3.97 23.50
CA LEU A 36 -1.56 -5.27 24.19
C LEU A 36 -0.14 -5.76 24.53
N SER A 37 0.83 -5.57 23.61
CA SER A 37 2.21 -5.92 23.91
C SER A 37 2.83 -5.07 25.01
N ASN A 38 2.44 -3.80 25.11
CA ASN A 38 2.89 -2.87 26.17
C ASN A 38 2.22 -3.17 27.51
N GLU A 39 1.02 -3.74 27.51
CA GLU A 39 0.32 -4.29 28.67
C GLU A 39 0.92 -5.64 29.15
N GLY A 40 1.90 -6.19 28.43
CA GLY A 40 2.58 -7.44 28.78
C GLY A 40 1.95 -8.71 28.20
N ILE A 41 0.92 -8.59 27.35
CA ILE A 41 0.30 -9.73 26.68
C ILE A 41 1.30 -10.38 25.72
N THR A 42 1.36 -11.72 25.75
CA THR A 42 2.33 -12.45 24.94
C THR A 42 1.99 -12.37 23.46
N VAL A 43 3.01 -12.41 22.59
CA VAL A 43 2.80 -12.44 21.14
C VAL A 43 1.94 -13.64 20.72
N LYS A 44 2.04 -14.77 21.43
CA LYS A 44 1.20 -15.96 21.16
C LYS A 44 -0.28 -15.67 21.38
N GLU A 45 -0.64 -14.95 22.44
CA GLU A 45 -2.02 -14.54 22.71
C GLU A 45 -2.49 -13.49 21.73
N ILE A 46 -1.65 -12.49 21.40
CA ILE A 46 -1.93 -11.49 20.37
C ILE A 46 -2.22 -12.17 19.03
N CYS A 47 -1.46 -13.20 18.66
CA CYS A 47 -1.71 -14.00 17.46
C CYS A 47 -3.09 -14.65 17.46
N LYS A 48 -3.53 -15.20 18.61
CA LYS A 48 -4.87 -15.78 18.78
C LYS A 48 -5.96 -14.72 18.66
N ILE A 49 -5.80 -13.56 19.30
CA ILE A 49 -6.77 -12.45 19.28
C ILE A 49 -7.04 -11.97 17.85
N PHE A 50 -5.98 -11.78 17.04
CA PHE A 50 -6.11 -11.24 15.68
C PHE A 50 -6.16 -12.31 14.58
N ASN A 51 -6.07 -13.59 14.94
CA ASN A 51 -5.90 -14.71 14.01
C ASN A 51 -4.79 -14.43 12.97
N LYS A 52 -3.60 -14.06 13.46
CA LYS A 52 -2.41 -13.75 12.64
C LYS A 52 -1.23 -14.62 13.04
N SER A 53 -0.31 -14.83 12.10
CA SER A 53 0.94 -15.52 12.37
C SER A 53 1.87 -14.65 13.22
N THR A 54 2.73 -15.30 14.00
CA THR A 54 3.77 -14.64 14.81
C THR A 54 4.66 -13.75 13.95
N ARG A 55 5.02 -14.20 12.74
CA ARG A 55 5.77 -13.40 11.75
C ARG A 55 5.07 -12.09 11.41
N THR A 56 3.74 -12.10 11.28
CA THR A 56 2.97 -10.89 10.96
C THR A 56 2.98 -9.90 12.11
N VAL A 57 2.76 -10.38 13.34
CA VAL A 57 2.78 -9.53 14.54
C VAL A 57 4.16 -8.93 14.78
N TYR A 58 5.24 -9.71 14.62
CA TYR A 58 6.59 -9.16 14.70
C TYR A 58 6.86 -8.11 13.64
N ARG A 59 6.37 -8.31 12.40
CA ARG A 59 6.50 -7.30 11.36
C ARG A 59 5.76 -6.00 11.70
N TRP A 60 4.65 -6.08 12.44
CA TRP A 60 3.98 -4.88 12.95
C TRP A 60 4.82 -4.18 14.02
N PHE A 61 5.47 -4.93 14.90
CA PHE A 61 6.34 -4.37 15.93
C PHE A 61 7.60 -3.73 15.35
N ASP A 62 8.23 -4.38 14.37
CA ASP A 62 9.43 -3.86 13.70
C ASP A 62 9.10 -2.53 12.99
N ARG A 63 8.01 -2.48 12.21
CA ARG A 63 7.55 -1.23 11.56
C ARG A 63 7.26 -0.10 12.55
N PHE A 64 6.69 -0.43 13.70
CA PHE A 64 6.43 0.57 14.74
C PHE A 64 7.73 1.07 15.40
N LYS A 65 8.74 0.22 15.58
CA LYS A 65 10.02 0.65 16.16
C LYS A 65 10.81 1.57 15.24
N GLU A 66 10.75 1.33 13.94
CA GLU A 66 11.48 2.13 12.94
C GLU A 66 10.87 3.53 12.77
N GLU A 67 9.54 3.63 12.64
CA GLU A 67 8.87 4.86 12.20
C GLU A 67 7.65 5.25 13.05
N GLN A 68 7.54 4.69 14.26
CA GLN A 68 6.48 4.98 15.24
C GLN A 68 5.07 4.81 14.65
N ILE A 69 4.21 5.82 14.81
CA ILE A 69 2.77 5.74 14.54
C ILE A 69 2.46 5.91 13.05
N GLU A 70 3.24 6.72 12.33
CA GLU A 70 2.96 7.10 10.93
C GLU A 70 2.89 5.87 10.02
N ASN A 71 3.73 4.88 10.31
CA ASN A 71 3.89 3.69 9.49
C ASN A 71 3.01 2.51 9.93
N LEU A 72 2.08 2.70 10.86
CA LEU A 72 1.05 1.69 11.16
C LEU A 72 0.06 1.53 10.01
N SER A 73 -0.09 2.58 9.21
CA SER A 73 -0.93 2.58 8.01
C SER A 73 -0.32 1.71 6.90
N ASP A 74 -1.14 1.44 5.88
CA ASP A 74 -0.64 0.80 4.67
C ASP A 74 0.00 1.86 3.77
N GLU A 75 1.16 1.54 3.19
CA GLU A 75 1.78 2.42 2.21
C GLU A 75 0.88 2.64 1.00
N ILE A 76 0.93 3.87 0.49
CA ILE A 76 0.22 4.27 -0.71
C ILE A 76 0.80 3.51 -1.91
N GLY A 77 -0.08 2.95 -2.74
CA GLY A 77 0.31 2.44 -4.06
C GLY A 77 0.98 1.06 -4.07
N ARG A 78 0.68 0.19 -3.10
CA ARG A 78 1.08 -1.24 -3.03
C ARG A 78 0.58 -2.13 -4.19
N GLY A 79 -0.30 -1.60 -5.04
CA GLY A 79 -0.81 -2.32 -6.22
C GLY A 79 0.21 -2.44 -7.34
N ARG A 80 -0.01 -3.42 -8.24
CA ARG A 80 0.78 -3.56 -9.47
C ARG A 80 0.74 -2.24 -10.24
N LYS A 81 1.89 -1.59 -10.41
CA LYS A 81 1.98 -0.34 -11.17
C LYS A 81 1.38 -0.54 -12.58
N PRO A 82 0.59 0.41 -13.10
CA PRO A 82 -0.03 0.27 -14.41
C PRO A 82 1.01 0.18 -15.53
N ALA A 83 0.60 -0.29 -16.71
CA ALA A 83 1.48 -0.36 -17.88
C ALA A 83 1.71 1.02 -18.54
N LEU A 84 0.78 1.96 -18.32
CA LEU A 84 0.87 3.36 -18.73
C LEU A 84 0.71 4.25 -17.51
N ASN A 85 1.52 5.30 -17.39
CA ASN A 85 1.49 6.28 -16.30
C ASN A 85 1.33 7.70 -16.84
N GLU A 86 1.39 8.73 -16.00
CA GLU A 86 1.19 10.12 -16.40
C GLU A 86 2.26 10.64 -17.37
N ASN A 87 3.47 10.07 -17.35
CA ASN A 87 4.54 10.44 -18.29
C ASN A 87 4.26 9.94 -19.71
N ASP A 88 3.34 8.99 -19.88
CA ASP A 88 2.95 8.47 -21.20
C ASP A 88 1.89 9.35 -21.88
N ILE A 89 1.29 10.35 -21.21
CA ILE A 89 0.11 11.11 -21.71
C ILE A 89 0.40 11.76 -23.06
N ASP A 90 1.42 12.61 -23.12
CA ASP A 90 1.73 13.38 -24.33
C ASP A 90 2.11 12.48 -25.50
N LYS A 91 2.74 11.35 -25.20
CA LYS A 91 3.14 10.36 -26.20
C LYS A 91 1.93 9.63 -26.77
N VAL A 92 1.03 9.18 -25.90
CA VAL A 92 -0.21 8.50 -26.29
C VAL A 92 -1.08 9.43 -27.13
N LYS A 93 -1.18 10.72 -26.79
CA LYS A 93 -1.88 11.75 -27.58
C LYS A 93 -1.35 11.83 -29.02
N LYS A 94 -0.03 12.03 -29.18
CA LYS A 94 0.59 12.12 -30.51
C LYS A 94 0.40 10.86 -31.36
N LEU A 95 0.44 9.69 -30.72
CA LEU A 95 0.28 8.43 -31.43
C LEU A 95 -1.18 8.17 -31.85
N ILE A 96 -2.16 8.54 -31.02
CA ILE A 96 -3.58 8.29 -31.32
C ILE A 96 -4.16 9.28 -32.33
N GLU A 97 -3.59 10.49 -32.43
CA GLU A 97 -3.95 11.46 -33.48
C GLU A 97 -3.63 10.94 -34.89
N THR A 98 -2.58 10.13 -35.01
CA THR A 98 -2.06 9.64 -36.30
C THR A 98 -2.39 8.19 -36.59
N ASN A 99 -2.69 7.38 -35.57
CA ASN A 99 -2.85 5.94 -35.69
C ASN A 99 -4.12 5.41 -35.01
N SER A 100 -4.58 4.25 -35.45
CA SER A 100 -5.62 3.51 -34.74
C SER A 100 -5.14 3.00 -33.37
N ILE A 101 -6.09 2.58 -32.52
CA ILE A 101 -5.80 1.99 -31.20
C ILE A 101 -4.85 0.79 -31.31
N LYS A 102 -5.01 -0.06 -32.34
CA LYS A 102 -4.17 -1.25 -32.52
C LYS A 102 -2.73 -0.88 -32.88
N GLU A 103 -2.55 0.04 -33.81
CA GLU A 103 -1.25 0.53 -34.24
C GLU A 103 -0.53 1.28 -33.11
N THR A 104 -1.26 2.09 -32.35
CA THR A 104 -0.74 2.78 -31.17
C THR A 104 -0.23 1.78 -30.12
N CYS A 105 -0.96 0.69 -29.86
CA CYS A 105 -0.47 -0.37 -28.98
C CYS A 105 0.81 -1.03 -29.51
N ILE A 106 0.91 -1.28 -30.81
CA ILE A 106 2.11 -1.87 -31.43
C ILE A 106 3.30 -0.91 -31.28
N ALA A 107 3.11 0.37 -31.59
CA ALA A 107 4.14 1.40 -31.46
C ALA A 107 4.64 1.52 -30.00
N LEU A 108 3.72 1.60 -29.03
CA LEU A 108 4.06 1.66 -27.60
C LEU A 108 4.84 0.42 -27.15
N ASN A 109 4.47 -0.77 -27.62
CA ASN A 109 5.09 -2.03 -27.24
C ASN A 109 6.45 -2.29 -27.91
N LYS A 110 6.78 -1.59 -29.00
CA LYS A 110 8.10 -1.68 -29.66
C LYS A 110 9.20 -0.90 -28.93
N GLU A 111 8.86 -0.09 -27.95
CA GLU A 111 9.82 0.71 -27.19
C GLU A 111 10.70 -0.16 -26.29
N SER A 112 12.03 -0.03 -26.46
CA SER A 112 13.03 -0.78 -25.68
C SER A 112 12.95 -0.51 -24.17
N LYS A 113 12.47 0.66 -23.77
CA LYS A 113 12.32 1.05 -22.35
C LYS A 113 11.04 0.50 -21.70
N ARG A 114 10.14 -0.15 -22.46
CA ARG A 114 8.83 -0.56 -21.94
C ARG A 114 8.89 -1.94 -21.30
N VAL A 115 8.74 -1.96 -19.98
CA VAL A 115 8.75 -3.20 -19.17
C VAL A 115 7.43 -3.98 -19.26
N LYS A 116 6.30 -3.29 -19.53
CA LYS A 116 4.95 -3.90 -19.51
C LYS A 116 4.23 -3.67 -20.83
N LYS A 117 3.71 -4.77 -21.40
CA LYS A 117 2.91 -4.71 -22.63
C LYS A 117 1.57 -3.99 -22.39
N VAL A 118 1.21 -3.15 -23.34
CA VAL A 118 -0.06 -2.43 -23.41
C VAL A 118 -0.99 -3.18 -24.36
N SER A 119 -2.15 -3.60 -23.86
CA SER A 119 -3.23 -4.15 -24.68
C SER A 119 -4.18 -3.04 -25.14
N PRO A 120 -5.00 -3.27 -26.18
CA PRO A 120 -6.02 -2.30 -26.61
C PRO A 120 -6.98 -1.89 -25.49
N GLN A 121 -7.29 -2.80 -24.56
CA GLN A 121 -8.19 -2.51 -23.44
C GLN A 121 -7.52 -1.63 -22.38
N ILE A 122 -6.21 -1.80 -22.14
CA ILE A 122 -5.42 -0.90 -21.28
C ILE A 122 -5.39 0.50 -21.89
N LEU A 123 -5.13 0.60 -23.19
CA LEU A 123 -5.10 1.87 -23.90
C LEU A 123 -6.46 2.58 -23.87
N LYS A 124 -7.56 1.88 -24.15
CA LYS A 124 -8.92 2.44 -24.06
C LYS A 124 -9.24 2.98 -22.66
N ARG A 125 -8.91 2.21 -21.61
CA ARG A 125 -9.11 2.64 -20.21
C ARG A 125 -8.28 3.87 -19.87
N TYR A 126 -7.06 3.92 -20.41
CA TYR A 126 -6.14 5.03 -20.21
C TYR A 126 -6.64 6.31 -20.89
N LEU A 127 -7.05 6.24 -22.17
CA LEU A 127 -7.67 7.36 -22.91
C LEU A 127 -8.90 7.91 -22.18
N LYS A 128 -9.80 7.01 -21.72
CA LYS A 128 -10.98 7.38 -20.93
C LYS A 128 -10.63 8.10 -19.61
N LYS A 129 -9.53 7.69 -18.95
CA LYS A 129 -9.11 8.27 -17.66
C LYS A 129 -8.57 9.70 -17.84
N TYR A 130 -7.85 9.97 -18.92
CA TYR A 130 -7.20 11.26 -19.17
C TYR A 130 -7.96 12.17 -20.14
N THR A 131 -9.18 11.78 -20.52
CA THR A 131 -10.06 12.49 -21.47
C THR A 131 -9.32 12.85 -22.76
N ILE A 132 -8.65 11.85 -23.33
CA ILE A 132 -7.91 11.91 -24.60
C ILE A 132 -8.74 11.24 -25.69
#